data_AF-A0A7X7IED0-F1
#
_entry.id   AF-A0A7X7IED0-F1
#
_cell.length_a   1.000
_cell.length_b   1.000
_cell.length_c   1.000
_cell.angle_alpha   90.00
_cell.angle_beta   90.00
_cell.angle_gamma   90.00
#
_symmetry.space_group_name_H-M   'P 1'
#
loop_
_entity.id
_entity.type
_entity.pdbx_description
1 polymer ?
#
loop_
_entity_poly.entity_id
_entity_poly.type
_entity_poly.pdbx_seq_one_letter_code
_entity_poly.pdbx_strand_id
1 'polypeptide(L)' 'MLIDMKNLVSITEANRNFSKVARTVDENGSVVILKNNAPRYVLVSFEQIMAAEQVGDDELLEISRRTFNLHANAYKELAR' A
#
# COMPACT_ATOMS: atom_id res chain seq x y z
N MET A 1 1.50 3.93 1.99
CA MET A 1 0.83 2.91 1.16
C MET A 1 0.80 1.59 1.93
N LEU A 2 -0.40 1.08 2.25
CA LEU A 2 -0.58 -0.29 2.74
C LEU A 2 -0.75 -1.18 1.51
N ILE A 3 0.27 -1.94 1.13
CA ILE A 3 0.18 -2.90 0.04
C ILE A 3 -0.62 -4.09 0.57
N ASP A 4 -1.78 -4.37 -0.03
CA ASP A 4 -2.64 -5.45 0.43
C ASP A 4 -2.03 -6.80 0.00
N MET A 5 -1.38 -7.48 0.95
CA MET A 5 -0.74 -8.77 0.72
C MET A 5 -1.75 -9.93 0.56
N LYS A 6 -3.06 -9.66 0.60
CA LYS A 6 -4.08 -10.70 0.40
C LYS A 6 -4.13 -11.20 -1.04
N ASN A 7 -3.75 -10.38 -2.02
CA ASN A 7 -3.81 -10.74 -3.43
C ASN A 7 -2.43 -11.10 -3.97
N LEU A 8 -2.00 -12.33 -3.69
CA LEU A 8 -0.74 -12.88 -4.17
C LEU A 8 -0.99 -13.72 -5.44
N VAL A 9 -0.33 -13.38 -6.53
CA VAL A 9 -0.40 -14.13 -7.79
C VAL A 9 1.00 -14.50 -8.26
N SER A 10 1.16 -15.64 -8.93
CA SER A 10 2.44 -15.95 -9.59
C SER A 10 2.64 -15.10 -10.84
N ILE A 11 3.89 -14.87 -11.23
CA ILE A 11 4.21 -14.17 -12.49
C ILE A 11 3.61 -14.87 -13.71
N THR A 12 3.51 -16.20 -13.68
CA THR A 12 2.91 -16.99 -14.76
C THR A 12 1.40 -16.74 -14.86
N GLU A 13 0.72 -16.68 -13.71
CA GLU A 13 -0.72 -16.38 -13.65
C GLU A 13 -1.00 -14.94 -14.10
N ALA A 14 -0.21 -13.99 -13.62
CA ALA A 14 -0.32 -12.59 -14.03
C ALA A 14 -0.14 -12.41 -15.54
N ASN A 15 0.81 -13.11 -16.15
CA ASN A 15 1.03 -13.04 -17.61
C ASN A 15 -0.09 -13.71 -18.42
N ARG A 16 -0.66 -14.82 -17.94
CA ARG A 16 -1.71 -15.56 -18.65
C ARG A 16 -3.08 -14.89 -18.53
N ASN A 17 -3.38 -14.32 -17.37
CA ASN A 17 -4.68 -13.79 -17.00
C ASN A 17 -4.63 -12.30 -16.66
N PHE A 18 -3.78 -11.53 -17.33
CA PHE A 18 -3.49 -10.14 -16.98
C PHE A 18 -4.75 -9.27 -16.84
N SER A 19 -5.69 -9.35 -17.80
CA SER A 19 -6.93 -8.56 -17.74
C SER A 19 -7.79 -8.89 -16.52
N LYS A 20 -7.78 -10.15 -16.06
CA LYS A 20 -8.49 -10.56 -14.85
C LYS A 20 -7.79 -10.02 -13.60
N VAL A 21 -6.46 -10.11 -13.57
CA VAL A 21 -5.64 -9.57 -12.47
C VAL A 21 -5.77 -8.05 -12.37
N ALA A 22 -5.86 -7.33 -13.49
CA ALA A 22 -6.10 -5.90 -13.52
C ALA A 22 -7.46 -5.52 -12.91
N ARG A 23 -8.53 -6.27 -13.21
CA ARG A 23 -9.84 -6.06 -12.56
C ARG A 23 -9.78 -6.28 -11.04
N THR A 24 -9.00 -7.27 -10.60
CA THR A 24 -8.78 -7.49 -9.16
C THR A 24 -8.05 -6.31 -8.50
N VAL A 25 -7.20 -5.58 -9.24
CA VAL A 25 -6.59 -4.32 -8.78
C VAL A 25 -7.63 -3.21 -8.69
N ASP A 26 -8.56 -3.12 -9.64
CA ASP A 26 -9.64 -2.13 -9.57
C ASP A 26 -10.54 -2.36 -8.33
N GLU A 27 -10.79 -3.61 -7.96
CA GLU A 27 -11.63 -3.98 -6.80
C GLU A 27 -10.90 -3.88 -5.45
N ASN A 28 -9.68 -4.40 -5.36
CA ASN A 28 -8.94 -4.57 -4.10
C ASN A 28 -7.75 -3.61 -3.95
N GLY A 29 -7.54 -2.75 -4.93
CA GLY A 29 -6.51 -1.71 -4.96
C GLY A 29 -5.10 -2.18 -5.34
N SER A 30 -4.65 -3.35 -4.91
CA SER A 30 -3.31 -3.83 -5.29
C SER A 30 -3.23 -5.34 -5.39
N VAL A 31 -2.29 -5.80 -6.22
CA VAL A 31 -1.93 -7.21 -6.38
C VAL A 31 -0.42 -7.35 -6.31
N VAL A 32 0.06 -8.29 -5.49
CA VAL A 32 1.46 -8.64 -5.36
C VAL A 32 1.79 -9.83 -6.27
N ILE A 33 2.79 -9.66 -7.12
CA ILE A 33 3.23 -10.69 -8.07
C ILE A 33 4.50 -11.37 -7.55
N LEU A 34 4.43 -12.69 -7.43
CA LEU A 34 5.48 -13.58 -6.98
C LEU A 34 6.32 -14.08 -8.16
N LYS A 35 7.64 -14.05 -8.03
CA LYS A 35 8.60 -14.75 -8.92
C LYS A 35 9.44 -15.70 -8.08
N ASN A 36 9.40 -16.99 -8.43
CA ASN A 36 10.04 -18.06 -7.66
C ASN A 36 9.58 -18.08 -6.18
N ASN A 37 8.26 -17.98 -5.96
CA ASN A 37 7.63 -17.93 -4.63
C ASN A 37 8.05 -16.74 -3.74
N ALA A 38 8.75 -15.75 -4.30
CA ALA A 38 9.13 -14.53 -3.60
C ALA A 38 8.41 -13.31 -4.21
N PRO A 39 7.85 -12.40 -3.39
CA PRO A 39 7.28 -11.14 -3.87
C PRO A 39 8.35 -10.33 -4.62
N ARG A 40 8.07 -9.97 -5.88
CA ARG A 40 9.03 -9.21 -6.71
C ARG A 40 8.43 -8.03 -7.44
N TYR A 41 7.13 -8.04 -7.72
CA TYR A 41 6.45 -6.95 -8.40
C TYR A 41 5.11 -6.66 -7.73
N VAL A 42 4.56 -5.48 -8.00
CA VAL A 42 3.23 -5.06 -7.57
C VAL A 42 2.51 -4.44 -8.77
N LEU A 43 1.22 -4.71 -8.87
CA LEU A 43 0.31 -4.04 -9.80
C LEU A 43 -0.64 -3.18 -8.99
N VAL A 44 -0.72 -1.90 -9.36
CA VAL A 44 -1.61 -0.88 -8.77
C VAL A 44 -2.17 -0.02 -9.88
N SER A 45 -3.34 0.60 -9.68
CA SER A 45 -3.89 1.52 -10.66
C SER A 45 -3.14 2.85 -10.64
N PHE A 46 -3.07 3.49 -11.81
CA PHE A 46 -2.36 4.77 -11.94
C PHE A 46 -3.01 5.88 -11.09
N GLU A 47 -4.34 5.90 -11.00
CA GLU A 47 -5.08 6.86 -10.16
C GLU A 47 -4.66 6.78 -8.69
N GLN A 48 -4.40 5.59 -8.16
CA GLN A 48 -3.95 5.42 -6.78
C GLN A 48 -2.53 5.92 -6.55
N ILE A 49 -1.66 5.80 -7.54
CA ILE A 49 -0.32 6.40 -7.48
C ILE A 49 -0.45 7.92 -7.44
N MET A 50 -1.27 8.51 -8.32
CA MET A 50 -1.51 9.96 -8.35
C MET A 50 -2.15 10.47 -7.06
N ALA A 51 -3.13 9.76 -6.52
CA ALA A 51 -3.74 10.10 -5.23
C ALA A 51 -2.72 10.04 -4.08
N ALA A 52 -1.81 9.06 -4.09
CA ALA A 52 -0.77 8.93 -3.06
C ALA A 52 0.31 10.03 -3.18
N GLU A 53 0.66 10.45 -4.39
CA GLU A 53 1.56 11.60 -4.60
C GLU A 53 0.92 12.94 -4.26
N GLN A 54 -0.43 13.04 -4.32
CA GLN A 54 -1.19 14.23 -3.94
C GLN A 54 -1.43 14.39 -2.43
N VAL A 55 -1.07 13.39 -1.61
CA VAL A 55 -1.00 13.54 -0.15
C VAL A 55 0.18 14.47 0.16
N GLY A 56 -0.06 15.77 0.03
CA GLY A 56 0.90 16.82 0.35
C GLY A 56 1.25 16.81 1.85
N ASP A 57 2.42 17.35 2.17
CA ASP A 57 2.98 17.40 3.54
C ASP A 57 1.98 17.81 4.63
N ASP A 58 0.96 18.61 4.28
CA ASP A 58 -0.09 19.07 5.17
C ASP A 58 -0.94 17.93 5.77
N GLU A 59 -1.34 16.95 4.96
CA GLU A 59 -2.15 15.81 5.42
C GLU A 59 -1.30 14.84 6.27
N LEU A 60 -0.03 14.67 5.90
CA LEU A 60 0.95 13.92 6.69
C LEU A 60 1.20 14.58 8.05
N LEU A 61 1.30 15.90 8.10
CA LEU A 61 1.42 16.70 9.32
C LEU A 61 0.19 16.56 10.23
N GLU A 62 -1.01 16.48 9.63
CA GLU A 62 -2.25 16.31 10.38
C GLU A 62 -2.35 14.91 11.01
N ILE A 63 -2.03 13.86 10.24
CA ILE A 63 -1.96 12.47 10.73
C ILE A 63 -0.89 12.34 11.83
N SER A 64 0.28 12.95 11.61
CA SER A 64 1.38 12.94 12.58
C SER A 64 0.98 13.61 13.89
N ARG A 65 0.33 14.79 13.83
CA ARG A 65 -0.19 15.48 15.01
C ARG A 65 -1.24 14.65 15.75
N ARG A 66 -2.18 14.04 15.03
CA ARG A 66 -3.21 13.20 15.63
C ARG A 66 -2.61 11.99 16.35
N THR A 67 -1.65 11.32 15.72
CA THR A 67 -0.96 10.14 16.29
C THR A 67 -0.11 10.53 17.50
N PHE A 68 0.62 11.64 17.41
CA PHE A 68 1.41 12.17 18.52
C PHE A 68 0.54 12.48 19.73
N ASN A 69 -0.61 13.13 19.53
CA ASN A 69 -1.54 13.44 20.61
C ASN A 69 -2.15 12.18 21.24
N LEU A 70 -2.47 11.17 20.43
CA LEU A 70 -3.04 9.90 20.92
C LEU A 70 -2.07 9.16 21.86
N HIS A 71 -0.76 9.26 21.58
CA HIS A 71 0.28 8.52 22.30
C HIS A 71 1.25 9.43 23.07
N ALA A 72 0.85 10.67 23.35
CA ALA A 72 1.72 11.69 23.94
C ALA A 72 2.37 11.25 25.27
N ASN A 73 1.63 10.51 26.09
CA ASN A 73 2.15 9.97 27.36
C ASN A 73 3.23 8.91 27.15
N ALA A 74 3.06 8.01 26.16
CA ALA A 74 4.06 7.00 25.85
C ALA A 74 5.35 7.62 25.32
N TYR A 75 5.25 8.67 24.49
CA TYR A 75 6.41 9.41 24.01
C TYR A 75 7.14 10.17 25.14
N LYS A 76 6.41 10.74 26.10
CA LYS A 76 7.02 11.37 27.28
C LYS A 76 7.80 10.39 28.15
N GLU A 77 7.28 9.18 28.34
CA GLU A 77 7.97 8.14 29.09
C GLU A 77 9.21 7.60 28.35
N LEU A 78 9.18 7.52 27.02
CA LEU A 78 10.34 7.12 26.20
C LEU A 78 11.46 8.17 26.15
N ALA A 79 11.12 9.44 26.34
CA ALA A 79 12.08 10.55 26.32
C ALA A 79 12.75 10.79 27.68
N ARG A 80 12.40 10.00 28.71
CA ARG A 80 12.96 10.04 30.06
C ARG A 80 14.06 9.00 30.23
#